data_AF-A0AAN0NBG9-F1
#
_entry.id   AF-A0AAN0NBG9-F1
#
_cell.length_a   1.000
_cell.length_b   1.000
_cell.length_c   1.000
_cell.angle_alpha   90.00
_cell.angle_beta   90.00
_cell.angle_gamma   90.00
#
_symmetry.space_group_name_H-M   'P 1'
#
loop_
_entity.id
_entity.type
_entity.pdbx_description
1 polymer ?
#
loop_
_entity_poly.entity_id
_entity_poly.type
_entity_poly.pdbx_seq_one_letter_code
_entity_poly.pdbx_strand_id
1 'polypeptide(L)'
;MIRNLKNQNRRQETPVNPSSNDANVNKPQTDAISAQDAYILDTFAEYGYTVPDRSQWIVEQQGPQKVAVIIKENIGQGKPNISKLVFLWDNQMETGELLHVMVSNTAKFGTDQ
;
A
#
# COMPACT_ATOMS: atom_id res chain seq x y z
N MET A 1 -77.52 -23.00 -17.54
CA MET A 1 -76.77 -24.27 -17.72
C MET A 1 -75.57 -24.27 -16.78
N ILE A 2 -75.47 -25.31 -15.94
CA ILE A 2 -74.27 -26.10 -15.55
C ILE A 2 -72.97 -25.37 -15.14
N ARG A 3 -72.67 -25.44 -13.82
CA ARG A 3 -71.43 -25.83 -13.08
C ARG A 3 -70.04 -25.39 -13.59
N ASN A 4 -69.21 -24.87 -12.66
CA ASN A 4 -67.98 -25.51 -12.10
C ASN A 4 -67.23 -24.50 -11.20
N LEU A 5 -67.07 -24.67 -9.88
CA LEU A 5 -66.26 -25.62 -9.07
C LEU A 5 -64.72 -25.51 -9.23
N LYS A 6 -64.07 -24.88 -8.24
CA LYS A 6 -62.82 -25.22 -7.51
C LYS A 6 -62.30 -23.93 -6.86
N ASN A 7 -62.54 -23.62 -5.59
CA ASN A 7 -62.21 -24.33 -4.34
C ASN A 7 -60.70 -24.54 -4.14
N GLN A 8 -60.20 -23.84 -3.10
CA GLN A 8 -59.19 -24.24 -2.10
C GLN A 8 -57.73 -23.76 -2.25
N ASN A 9 -57.37 -22.88 -1.31
CA ASN A 9 -56.40 -23.15 -0.21
C ASN A 9 -55.18 -24.01 -0.54
N ARG A 10 -53.98 -23.43 -0.40
CA ARG A 10 -52.80 -23.97 0.33
C ARG A 10 -51.67 -22.93 0.25
N ARG A 11 -51.26 -22.34 1.37
CA ARG A 11 -50.16 -22.77 2.25
C ARG A 11 -48.80 -22.77 1.55
N GLN A 12 -47.88 -22.00 2.16
CA GLN A 12 -46.47 -22.31 2.42
C GLN A 12 -45.85 -23.41 1.56
N GLU A 13 -44.73 -23.11 0.91
CA GLU A 13 -43.47 -23.86 1.05
C GLU A 13 -42.40 -23.22 0.13
N THR A 14 -41.28 -22.85 0.75
CA THR A 14 -40.04 -22.45 0.11
C THR A 14 -39.61 -23.52 -0.90
N PRO A 15 -39.30 -23.19 -2.17
CA PRO A 15 -38.54 -24.11 -3.00
C PRO A 15 -37.07 -23.99 -2.63
N VAL A 16 -36.58 -25.07 -2.04
CA VAL A 16 -35.18 -25.40 -1.76
C VAL A 16 -34.23 -25.11 -2.92
N ASN A 17 -33.06 -24.60 -2.51
CA ASN A 17 -31.81 -24.35 -3.23
C ASN A 17 -31.38 -25.48 -4.18
N PRO A 18 -30.62 -25.15 -5.25
CA PRO A 18 -29.33 -25.80 -5.38
C PRO A 18 -28.20 -24.77 -5.47
N SER A 19 -27.29 -24.91 -4.50
CA SER A 19 -25.91 -24.42 -4.46
C SER A 19 -25.37 -23.87 -5.79
N SER A 20 -25.01 -22.60 -5.77
CA SER A 20 -23.83 -22.11 -6.49
C SER A 20 -23.13 -21.11 -5.57
N ASN A 21 -22.13 -21.63 -4.86
CA ASN A 21 -21.01 -20.84 -4.38
C ASN A 21 -20.41 -20.11 -5.58
N ASP A 22 -20.74 -18.84 -5.75
CA ASP A 22 -19.78 -17.91 -6.30
C ASP A 22 -19.42 -16.95 -5.19
N ALA A 23 -18.24 -17.23 -4.66
CA ALA A 23 -17.54 -16.50 -3.65
C ALA A 23 -17.83 -15.01 -3.76
N ASN A 24 -18.26 -14.42 -2.64
CA ASN A 24 -17.88 -13.06 -2.33
C ASN A 24 -16.35 -13.02 -2.40
N VAL A 25 -15.83 -12.72 -3.59
CA VAL A 25 -14.43 -12.44 -3.81
C VAL A 25 -14.19 -11.17 -3.01
N ASN A 26 -13.76 -11.38 -1.76
CA ASN A 26 -12.84 -10.49 -1.07
C ASN A 26 -11.70 -10.25 -2.06
N LYS A 27 -11.89 -9.29 -2.97
CA LYS A 27 -10.79 -8.67 -3.66
C LYS A 27 -9.92 -8.13 -2.52
N PRO A 28 -8.63 -8.50 -2.46
CA PRO A 28 -7.72 -7.75 -1.62
C PRO A 28 -7.90 -6.30 -2.07
N GLN A 29 -8.30 -5.44 -1.15
CA GLN A 29 -8.20 -4.01 -1.37
C GLN A 29 -6.69 -3.79 -1.49
N THR A 30 -6.18 -3.79 -2.72
CA THR A 30 -4.82 -3.37 -2.99
C THR A 30 -4.83 -1.90 -2.62
N ASP A 31 -4.40 -1.57 -1.40
CA ASP A 31 -4.21 -0.20 -0.98
C ASP A 31 -3.31 0.44 -2.04
N ALA A 32 -3.89 1.36 -2.82
CA ALA A 32 -3.19 1.99 -3.92
C ALA A 32 -1.97 2.72 -3.34
N ILE A 33 -0.78 2.35 -3.80
CA ILE A 33 0.47 2.99 -3.38
C ILE A 33 0.43 4.45 -3.85
N SER A 34 0.68 5.40 -2.94
CA SER A 34 0.69 6.82 -3.30
C SER A 34 1.87 7.16 -4.22
N ALA A 35 1.78 8.24 -5.01
CA ALA A 35 2.89 8.69 -5.85
C ALA A 35 4.17 8.98 -5.03
N GLN A 36 4.01 9.50 -3.81
CA GLN A 36 5.13 9.72 -2.90
C GLN A 36 5.77 8.41 -2.43
N ASP A 37 4.95 7.41 -2.08
CA ASP A 37 5.47 6.10 -1.69
C ASP A 37 6.17 5.41 -2.86
N ALA A 38 5.63 5.52 -4.08
CA ALA A 38 6.28 5.03 -5.29
C ALA A 38 7.66 5.68 -5.51
N TYR A 39 7.74 7.02 -5.41
CA TYR A 39 9.00 7.75 -5.48
C TYR A 39 10.03 7.26 -4.45
N ILE A 40 9.60 7.01 -3.20
CA ILE A 40 10.47 6.50 -2.13
C ILE A 40 11.00 5.11 -2.47
N LEU A 41 10.12 4.20 -2.91
CA LEU A 41 10.47 2.83 -3.30
C LEU A 41 11.48 2.82 -4.45
N ASP A 42 11.17 3.56 -5.52
CA ASP A 42 11.98 3.63 -6.72
C ASP A 42 13.35 4.23 -6.41
N THR A 43 13.40 5.33 -5.66
CA THR A 43 14.67 5.97 -5.32
C THR A 43 15.54 5.03 -4.49
N PHE A 44 15.03 4.36 -3.46
CA PHE A 44 15.85 3.40 -2.72
C PHE A 44 16.34 2.22 -3.58
N ALA A 45 15.51 1.75 -4.51
CA ALA A 45 15.88 0.68 -5.43
C ALA A 45 17.02 1.09 -6.38
N GLU A 46 17.04 2.34 -6.86
CA GLU A 46 18.15 2.90 -7.64
C GLU A 46 19.48 2.85 -6.89
N TYR A 47 19.45 2.98 -5.56
CA TYR A 47 20.63 2.87 -4.70
C TYR A 47 20.87 1.45 -4.14
N GLY A 48 20.21 0.44 -4.72
CA GLY A 48 20.40 -0.97 -4.40
C GLY A 48 19.82 -1.40 -3.06
N TYR A 49 18.83 -0.68 -2.54
CA TYR A 49 18.16 -0.99 -1.28
C TYR A 49 16.73 -1.49 -1.52
N THR A 50 16.44 -2.70 -1.03
CA THR A 50 15.06 -3.22 -1.01
C THR A 50 14.35 -2.71 0.24
N VAL A 51 13.37 -1.85 0.02
CA VAL A 51 12.61 -1.19 1.10
C VAL A 51 11.65 -2.20 1.75
N PRO A 52 11.60 -2.31 3.09
CA PRO A 52 10.65 -3.16 3.78
C PRO A 52 9.23 -2.60 3.74
N ASP A 53 8.27 -3.28 4.37
CA ASP A 53 6.88 -2.82 4.44
C ASP A 53 6.75 -1.37 4.95
N ARG A 54 5.76 -0.66 4.42
CA ARG A 54 5.49 0.75 4.73
C ARG A 54 5.35 1.05 6.23
N SER A 55 4.86 0.08 6.99
CA SER A 55 4.70 0.15 8.46
C SER A 55 6.02 0.26 9.22
N GLN A 56 7.15 -0.08 8.59
CA GLN A 56 8.48 0.02 9.17
C GLN A 56 9.16 1.36 8.89
N TRP A 57 8.54 2.20 8.06
CA TRP A 57 9.11 3.49 7.67
C TRP A 57 8.73 4.54 8.70
N ILE A 58 9.71 5.34 9.10
CA ILE A 58 9.50 6.55 9.87
C ILE A 58 9.54 7.71 8.86
N VAL A 59 8.41 8.40 8.70
CA VAL A 59 8.31 9.55 7.79
C VAL A 59 8.16 10.82 8.59
N GLU A 60 9.10 11.74 8.41
CA GLU A 60 9.18 13.01 9.11
C GLU A 60 9.03 14.16 8.11
N GLN A 61 8.12 15.08 8.40
CA GLN A 61 8.03 16.36 7.69
C GLN A 61 8.98 17.37 8.31
N GLN A 62 10.04 17.72 7.58
CA GLN A 62 11.12 18.62 8.02
C GLN A 62 10.98 20.05 7.48
N GLY A 63 9.85 20.35 6.83
CA GLY A 63 9.52 21.65 6.26
C GLY A 63 8.27 21.54 5.37
N PRO A 64 7.86 22.62 4.68
CA PRO A 64 6.64 22.64 3.87
C PRO A 64 6.59 21.57 2.76
N GLN A 65 7.75 21.29 2.16
CA GLN A 65 7.89 20.29 1.09
C GLN A 65 8.96 19.25 1.42
N LYS A 66 9.69 19.40 2.53
CA LYS A 66 10.85 18.58 2.82
C LYS A 66 10.44 17.34 3.62
N VAL A 67 10.60 16.17 3.03
CA VAL A 67 10.27 14.88 3.63
C VAL A 67 11.57 14.14 3.94
N ALA A 68 11.63 13.50 5.11
CA ALA A 68 12.65 12.51 5.44
C ALA A 68 12.00 11.15 5.72
N VAL A 69 12.52 10.10 5.08
CA VAL A 69 12.11 8.72 5.32
C VAL A 69 13.29 7.99 5.95
N ILE A 70 13.04 7.33 7.07
CA ILE A 70 14.05 6.62 7.85
C ILE A 70 13.57 5.19 8.06
N ILE A 71 14.42 4.24 7.72
CA ILE A 71 14.21 2.80 7.91
C ILE A 71 15.33 2.30 8.81
N LYS A 72 14.96 1.59 9.88
CA LYS A 72 15.88 1.09 10.89
C LYS A 72 15.82 -0.44 10.90
N GLU A 73 16.90 -1.08 10.48
CA GLU A 73 17.04 -2.52 10.48
C GLU A 73 17.85 -2.97 11.69
N ASN A 74 17.24 -3.81 12.54
CA ASN A 74 17.94 -4.40 13.67
C ASN A 74 18.81 -5.57 13.21
N ILE A 75 20.13 -5.47 13.43
CA ILE A 75 21.11 -6.49 13.01
C ILE A 75 21.50 -7.47 14.14
N GLY A 76 20.71 -7.50 15.22
CA GLY A 76 20.90 -8.41 16.36
C GLY A 76 21.98 -7.94 17.34
N GLN A 77 23.20 -7.66 16.87
CA GLN A 77 24.30 -7.13 17.67
C GLN A 77 24.91 -5.88 17.04
N GLY A 78 25.13 -4.84 17.85
CA GLY A 78 25.73 -3.58 17.43
C GLY A 78 24.70 -2.47 17.13
N LYS A 79 25.15 -1.44 16.42
CA LYS A 79 24.29 -0.32 16.00
C LYS A 79 23.37 -0.79 14.86
N PRO A 80 22.09 -0.40 14.84
CA PRO A 80 21.19 -0.75 13.75
C PRO A 80 21.70 -0.17 12.42
N ASN A 81 21.33 -0.84 11.33
CA ASN A 81 21.50 -0.27 10.00
C ASN A 81 20.40 0.76 9.77
N ILE A 82 20.81 1.97 9.38
CA ILE A 82 19.89 3.06 9.07
C ILE A 82 19.99 3.36 7.58
N SER A 83 18.87 3.22 6.89
CA SER A 83 18.69 3.75 5.54
C SER A 83 17.81 5.00 5.63
N LYS A 84 18.22 6.08 4.97
CA LYS A 84 17.56 7.38 5.04
C LYS A 84 17.46 8.01 3.67
N LEU A 85 16.29 8.53 3.36
CA LEU A 85 16.03 9.34 2.17
C LEU A 85 15.56 10.73 2.63
N VAL A 86 16.06 11.78 2.00
CA VAL A 86 15.58 13.15 2.19
C VAL A 86 15.35 13.77 0.83
N PHE A 87 14.16 14.34 0.62
CA PHE A 87 13.76 14.90 -0.66
C PHE A 87 12.78 16.07 -0.47
N LEU A 88 12.64 16.89 -1.50
CA LEU A 88 11.53 17.84 -1.62
C LEU A 88 10.40 17.17 -2.38
N TRP A 89 9.16 17.32 -1.92
CA TRP A 89 7.97 16.76 -2.54
C TRP A 89 7.04 17.87 -3.01
N ASP A 90 6.76 17.90 -4.31
CA ASP A 90 5.74 18.76 -4.90
C ASP A 90 4.40 18.01 -4.98
N ASN A 91 3.45 18.40 -4.14
CA ASN A 91 2.12 17.80 -4.12
C ASN A 91 1.26 18.15 -5.35
N GLN A 92 1.60 19.22 -6.09
CA GLN A 92 0.85 19.61 -7.29
C GLN A 92 1.33 18.84 -8.52
N MET A 93 2.64 18.62 -8.63
CA MET A 93 3.23 17.88 -9.75
C MET A 93 3.39 16.38 -9.47
N GLU A 94 3.23 15.95 -8.22
CA GLU A 94 3.49 14.58 -7.75
C GLU A 94 4.93 14.11 -8.06
N THR A 95 5.89 15.03 -7.93
CA THR A 95 7.30 14.78 -8.20
C THR A 95 8.17 15.01 -6.96
N GLY A 96 9.27 14.25 -6.86
CA GLY A 96 10.27 14.41 -5.82
C GLY A 96 11.62 14.92 -6.36
N GLU A 97 12.29 15.77 -5.59
CA GLU A 97 13.69 16.17 -5.81
C GLU A 97 14.58 15.58 -4.71
N LEU A 98 15.49 14.69 -5.08
CA LEU A 98 16.39 14.03 -4.14
C LEU A 98 17.42 15.00 -3.56
N LEU A 99 17.45 15.14 -2.24
CA LEU A 99 18.46 15.94 -1.53
C LEU A 99 19.55 15.07 -0.91
N HIS A 100 19.20 13.89 -0.39
CA HIS A 100 20.13 13.01 0.28
C HIS A 100 19.62 11.58 0.32
N VAL A 101 20.52 10.63 0.13
CA VAL A 101 20.26 9.21 0.37
C VAL A 101 21.42 8.56 1.14
N MET A 102 21.05 7.68 2.06
CA MET A 102 21.94 6.85 2.83
C MET A 102 21.35 5.45 2.85
N VAL A 103 22.18 4.44 2.59
CA VAL A 103 21.79 3.03 2.63
C VAL A 103 22.70 2.33 3.62
N SER A 104 22.11 1.66 4.60
CA SER A 104 22.83 0.89 5.63
C SER A 104 24.00 1.65 6.25
N ASN A 105 23.73 2.85 6.79
CA ASN A 105 24.69 3.77 7.41
C ASN A 105 25.76 4.35 6.45
N THR A 106 25.67 4.09 5.14
CA THR A 106 26.60 4.60 4.13
C THR A 106 25.91 5.68 3.28
N ALA A 107 26.41 6.91 3.34
CA ALA A 107 25.92 7.97 2.47
C ALA A 107 26.21 7.62 1.00
N LYS A 108 25.19 7.72 0.15
CA LYS A 108 25.34 7.64 -1.30
C LYS A 108 25.02 9.04 -1.82
N PHE A 109 25.97 9.68 -2.47
CA PHE A 109 25.71 10.97 -3.10
C PHE A 109 25.14 10.68 -4.50
N GLY A 110 24.10 11.41 -4.91
CA GLY A 110 23.71 11.46 -6.32
C GLY A 110 24.92 11.87 -7.14
N THR A 111 25.07 11.27 -8.31
CA THR A 111 26.14 11.55 -9.26
C THR A 111 26.23 13.06 -9.49
N ASP A 112 27.24 13.69 -8.88
CA ASP A 112 27.76 14.98 -9.33
C ASP A 112 28.37 14.70 -10.70
N GLN A 113 27.64 15.04 -11.77
CA GLN A 113 28.11 15.04 -13.15
C GLN A 113 27.96 16.45 -13.73
#